data_AF-A0A952FSX6-F1
#
_entry.id   AF-A0A952FSX6-F1
#
_cell.length_a   1.000
_cell.length_b   1.000
_cell.length_c   1.000
_cell.angle_alpha   90.00
_cell.angle_beta   90.00
_cell.angle_gamma   90.00
#
_symmetry.space_group_name_H-M   'P 1'
#
loop_
_entity.id
_entity.type
_entity.pdbx_description
1 polymer ?
#
loop_
_entity_poly.entity_id
_entity_poly.type
_entity_poly.pdbx_seq_one_letter_code
_entity_poly.pdbx_strand_id
1 'polypeptide(L)'
;RYFDVVETIMRAQPEMFRGGTTKNALPVLRRIGHNFGVDEKQFNRCITDADGMKRIQAGMTATDAATPIAGTPAFFANGRFVDRTTGDIQDFDRAFTPLLSHTGKP
;
A
#
# COMPACT_ATOMS: atom_id res chain seq x y z
N ARG A 1 -2.03 -14.95 -1.63
CA ARG A 1 -2.15 -14.56 -0.21
C ARG A 1 -1.82 -13.09 0.04
N TYR A 2 -0.65 -12.56 -0.34
CA TYR A 2 -0.34 -11.13 -0.10
C TYR A 2 -1.40 -10.19 -0.70
N PHE A 3 -1.71 -10.33 -1.99
CA PHE A 3 -2.70 -9.47 -2.65
C PHE A 3 -4.11 -9.63 -2.06
N ASP A 4 -4.53 -10.84 -1.70
CA ASP A 4 -5.84 -11.08 -1.06
C ASP A 4 -5.97 -10.35 0.29
N VAL A 5 -4.90 -10.35 1.09
CA VAL A 5 -4.83 -9.65 2.38
C VAL A 5 -4.88 -8.13 2.15
N VAL A 6 -4.06 -7.63 1.23
CA VAL A 6 -4.02 -6.20 0.90
C VAL A 6 -5.37 -5.72 0.36
N GLU A 7 -6.00 -6.46 -0.55
CA GLU A 7 -7.33 -6.14 -1.07
C GLU A 7 -8.37 -6.05 0.06
N THR A 8 -8.38 -7.05 0.95
CA THR A 8 -9.31 -7.07 2.09
C THR A 8 -9.10 -5.87 3.01
N ILE A 9 -7.84 -5.49 3.28
CA ILE A 9 -7.49 -4.30 4.08
C ILE A 9 -7.95 -3.01 3.37
N MET A 10 -7.65 -2.86 2.08
CA MET A 10 -8.02 -1.67 1.31
C MET A 10 -9.54 -1.48 1.25
N ARG A 11 -10.30 -2.57 1.01
CA ARG A 11 -11.77 -2.55 1.03
C ARG A 11 -12.35 -2.21 2.40
N ALA A 12 -11.63 -2.51 3.48
CA ALA A 12 -12.07 -2.24 4.84
C ALA A 12 -11.72 -0.82 5.34
N GLN A 13 -10.98 0.00 4.57
CA GLN A 13 -10.63 1.36 4.98
C GLN A 13 -11.83 2.24 5.38
N PRO A 14 -12.98 2.24 4.66
CA PRO A 14 -14.15 3.00 5.09
C PRO A 14 -14.65 2.62 6.49
N GLU A 15 -14.46 1.36 6.90
CA GLU A 15 -14.76 0.90 8.25
C GLU A 15 -13.69 1.32 9.26
N MET A 16 -12.40 1.19 8.90
CA MET A 16 -11.27 1.57 9.74
C MET A 16 -11.27 3.05 10.10
N PHE A 17 -11.63 3.91 9.14
CA PHE A 17 -11.57 5.37 9.26
C PHE A 17 -12.94 6.03 9.45
N ARG A 18 -13.98 5.26 9.74
CA ARG A 18 -15.32 5.78 9.99
C ARG A 18 -15.28 6.85 11.09
N GLY A 19 -15.86 8.01 10.81
CA GLY A 19 -15.86 9.16 11.73
C GLY A 19 -14.54 9.94 11.77
N GLY A 20 -13.63 9.73 10.82
CA GLY A 20 -12.39 10.50 10.70
C GLY A 20 -11.32 10.15 11.74
N THR A 21 -11.39 8.97 12.35
CA THR A 21 -10.41 8.52 13.36
C THR A 21 -9.87 7.14 13.02
N THR A 22 -8.74 6.75 13.63
CA THR A 22 -8.14 5.42 13.49
C THR A 22 -8.63 4.41 14.53
N LYS A 23 -9.62 4.77 15.37
CA LYS A 23 -10.08 3.93 16.49
C LYS A 23 -10.53 2.53 16.07
N ASN A 24 -11.08 2.41 14.86
CA ASN A 24 -11.56 1.12 14.34
C ASN A 24 -10.47 0.33 13.60
N ALA A 25 -9.27 0.89 13.36
CA ALA A 25 -8.24 0.21 12.59
C ALA A 25 -7.80 -1.11 13.25
N LEU A 26 -7.49 -1.09 14.54
CA LEU A 26 -7.04 -2.28 15.28
C LEU A 26 -8.09 -3.42 15.31
N PRO A 27 -9.36 -3.20 15.69
CA PRO A 27 -10.35 -4.28 15.69
C PRO A 27 -10.62 -4.81 14.28
N VAL A 28 -10.62 -3.96 13.25
CA VAL A 28 -10.79 -4.39 11.85
C VAL A 28 -9.59 -5.25 11.40
N LEU A 29 -8.36 -4.81 11.66
CA LEU A 29 -7.15 -5.57 11.31
C LEU A 29 -7.10 -6.92 12.02
N ARG A 30 -7.52 -6.99 13.29
CA ARG A 30 -7.61 -8.25 14.04
C ARG A 30 -8.59 -9.23 13.39
N ARG A 31 -9.78 -8.75 13.01
CA ARG A 31 -10.78 -9.55 12.30
C ARG A 31 -10.26 -10.06 10.95
N ILE A 32 -9.60 -9.19 10.18
CA ILE A 32 -8.99 -9.58 8.90
C ILE A 32 -7.91 -10.65 9.13
N GLY A 33 -7.02 -10.46 10.11
CA GLY A 33 -6.00 -11.45 10.47
C GLY A 33 -6.60 -12.83 10.73
N HIS A 34 -7.65 -12.90 11.55
CA HIS A 34 -8.38 -14.14 11.83
C HIS A 34 -8.92 -14.80 10.55
N ASN A 35 -9.52 -14.04 9.62
CA ASN A 35 -10.03 -14.57 8.35
C ASN A 35 -8.93 -15.19 7.47
N PHE A 36 -7.67 -14.76 7.63
CA PHE A 36 -6.52 -15.30 6.93
C PHE A 36 -5.73 -16.34 7.74
N GLY A 37 -6.28 -16.79 8.88
CA GLY A 37 -5.68 -17.83 9.73
C GLY A 37 -4.56 -17.32 10.65
N VAL A 38 -4.50 -16.01 10.91
CA VAL A 38 -3.63 -15.43 11.93
C VAL A 38 -4.34 -15.51 13.28
N ASP A 39 -3.83 -16.33 14.18
CA ASP A 39 -4.36 -16.43 15.54
C ASP A 39 -4.04 -15.19 16.39
N GLU A 40 -4.70 -15.05 17.54
CA GLU A 40 -4.51 -13.89 18.42
C GLU A 40 -3.07 -13.76 18.94
N LYS A 41 -2.42 -14.88 19.25
CA LYS A 41 -1.05 -14.89 19.75
C LYS A 41 -0.09 -14.40 18.66
N GLN A 42 -0.29 -14.81 17.40
CA GLN A 42 0.45 -14.39 16.22
C GLN A 42 0.21 -12.91 15.95
N PHE A 43 -1.05 -12.47 15.95
CA PHE A 43 -1.41 -11.07 15.75
C PHE A 43 -0.75 -10.16 16.79
N ASN A 44 -0.89 -10.51 18.07
CA ASN A 44 -0.32 -9.71 19.17
C ASN A 44 1.22 -9.65 19.07
N ARG A 45 1.89 -10.76 18.72
CA ARG A 45 3.35 -10.73 18.46
C ARG A 45 3.72 -9.78 17.33
N CYS A 46 2.97 -9.77 16.23
CA CYS A 46 3.25 -8.92 15.07
C CYS A 46 3.08 -7.43 15.39
N ILE A 47 1.99 -7.03 16.05
CA ILE A 47 1.72 -5.60 16.32
C ILE A 47 2.64 -5.00 17.39
N THR A 48 3.32 -5.84 18.19
CA THR A 48 4.29 -5.40 19.20
C THR A 48 5.75 -5.68 18.80
N ASP A 49 6.01 -6.09 17.55
CA ASP A 49 7.37 -6.37 17.06
C ASP A 49 8.16 -5.06 16.90
N ALA A 50 9.01 -4.77 17.88
CA ALA A 50 9.86 -3.57 17.87
C ALA A 50 10.84 -3.55 16.68
N ASP A 51 11.35 -4.70 16.25
CA ASP A 51 12.25 -4.76 15.10
C ASP A 51 11.47 -4.62 13.80
N GLY A 52 10.23 -5.08 13.76
CA GLY A 52 9.27 -4.80 12.70
C GLY A 52 9.04 -3.31 12.51
N MET A 53 8.81 -2.59 13.61
CA MET A 53 8.65 -1.13 13.57
C MET A 53 9.91 -0.42 13.07
N LYS A 54 11.10 -0.85 13.50
CA LYS A 54 12.37 -0.31 12.99
C LYS A 54 12.53 -0.55 11.49
N ARG A 55 12.19 -1.75 11.00
CA ARG A 55 12.24 -2.07 9.55
C ARG A 55 11.31 -1.17 8.74
N ILE A 56 10.09 -0.93 9.22
CA ILE A 56 9.12 -0.02 8.56
C ILE A 56 9.69 1.40 8.53
N GLN A 57 10.15 1.92 9.66
CA GLN A 57 10.69 3.28 9.75
C GLN A 57 11.91 3.48 8.86
N ALA A 58 12.85 2.52 8.85
CA ALA A 58 14.03 2.58 8.00
C ALA A 58 13.67 2.59 6.51
N GLY A 59 12.67 1.79 6.10
CA GLY A 59 12.15 1.79 4.73
C GLY A 59 11.57 3.15 4.33
N MET A 60 10.72 3.73 5.19
CA MET A 60 10.14 5.06 4.97
C MET A 60 11.23 6.14 4.83
N THR A 61 12.18 6.19 5.77
CA THR A 61 13.30 7.16 5.74
C THR A 61 14.15 7.00 4.48
N ALA A 62 14.44 5.76 4.07
CA ALA A 62 15.21 5.52 2.85
C ALA A 62 14.45 5.97 1.58
N THR A 63 13.14 5.73 1.52
CA THR A 63 12.29 6.20 0.42
C THR A 63 12.24 7.73 0.37
N ASP A 64 11.99 8.39 1.50
CA ASP A 64 11.90 9.86 1.56
C ASP A 64 13.21 10.54 1.14
N ALA A 65 14.36 9.95 1.48
CA ALA A 65 15.67 10.46 1.10
C ALA A 65 15.99 10.28 -0.39
N ALA A 66 15.55 9.18 -1.00
CA ALA A 66 15.85 8.84 -2.39
C ALA A 66 14.85 9.45 -3.38
N THR A 67 13.59 9.61 -2.98
CA THR A 67 12.50 10.06 -3.85
C THR A 67 11.48 10.84 -3.03
N PRO A 68 11.45 12.18 -3.13
CA PRO A 68 10.49 12.99 -2.40
C PRO A 68 9.06 12.66 -2.86
N ILE A 69 8.31 11.93 -2.03
CA ILE A 69 6.91 11.60 -2.27
C ILE A 69 6.05 12.60 -1.47
N ALA A 70 5.30 13.45 -2.17
CA ALA A 70 4.45 14.46 -1.52
C ALA A 70 3.14 13.87 -0.94
N GLY A 71 2.77 12.66 -1.33
CA GLY A 71 1.55 12.00 -0.86
C GLY A 71 1.37 10.61 -1.45
N THR A 72 0.53 9.81 -0.80
CA THR A 72 0.20 8.45 -1.22
C THR A 72 -1.23 8.36 -1.77
N PRO A 73 -1.50 7.50 -2.77
CA PRO A 73 -0.54 6.65 -3.45
C PRO A 73 0.27 7.42 -4.53
N ALA A 74 1.56 7.09 -4.64
CA ALA A 74 2.49 7.55 -5.65
C ALA A 74 2.98 6.35 -6.48
N PHE A 75 3.03 6.50 -7.80
CA PHE A 75 3.37 5.41 -8.71
C PHE A 75 4.51 5.81 -9.64
N PHE A 76 5.34 4.84 -9.98
CA PHE A 76 6.45 5.01 -10.91
C PHE A 76 6.42 3.89 -11.95
N ALA A 77 6.55 4.24 -13.23
CA ALA A 77 6.62 3.32 -14.35
C ALA A 77 7.96 3.51 -15.07
N ASN A 78 8.80 2.47 -15.11
CA ASN A 78 10.18 2.55 -15.62
C ASN A 78 10.98 3.74 -15.05
N GLY A 79 10.87 3.96 -13.74
CA GLY A 79 11.58 5.04 -13.04
C GLY A 79 11.00 6.45 -13.24
N ARG A 80 9.93 6.61 -14.02
CA ARG A 80 9.24 7.89 -14.22
C ARG A 80 7.99 7.96 -13.37
N PHE A 81 7.76 9.09 -12.71
CA PHE A 81 6.55 9.33 -11.93
C PHE A 81 5.30 9.28 -12.84
N VAL A 82 4.25 8.61 -12.39
CA VAL A 82 2.96 8.57 -13.07
C VAL A 82 2.11 9.74 -12.61
N ASP A 83 1.84 10.68 -13.51
CA ASP A 83 0.89 11.77 -13.25
C ASP A 83 -0.52 11.20 -13.13
N ARG A 84 -1.18 11.52 -12.01
CA ARG A 84 -2.53 11.04 -11.67
C ARG A 84 -3.56 12.18 -11.74
N THR A 85 -3.65 12.81 -12.90
CA THR A 85 -4.49 13.98 -13.11
C THR A 85 -5.98 13.67 -12.93
N THR A 86 -6.46 12.51 -13.40
CA THR A 86 -7.87 12.10 -13.27
C THR A 86 -8.13 11.29 -12.01
N GLY A 87 -7.09 10.66 -11.46
CA GLY A 87 -7.16 9.81 -10.28
C GLY A 87 -7.68 8.40 -10.55
N ASP A 88 -7.97 8.07 -11.82
CA ASP A 88 -8.56 6.81 -12.27
C ASP A 88 -7.56 5.96 -13.09
N ILE A 89 -8.04 4.85 -13.67
CA ILE A 89 -7.17 3.92 -14.40
C ILE A 89 -6.60 4.53 -15.70
N GLN A 90 -7.23 5.55 -16.26
CA GLN A 90 -6.82 6.15 -17.53
C GLN A 90 -5.47 6.90 -17.41
N ASP A 91 -5.13 7.35 -16.20
CA ASP A 91 -3.79 7.88 -15.90
C ASP A 91 -2.68 6.86 -16.22
N PHE A 92 -2.93 5.58 -15.93
CA PHE A 92 -1.97 4.51 -16.16
C PHE A 92 -1.89 4.14 -17.64
N ASP A 93 -3.02 4.11 -18.36
CA ASP A 93 -3.04 3.88 -19.81
C ASP A 93 -2.19 4.94 -20.53
N ARG A 94 -2.33 6.22 -20.15
CA ARG A 94 -1.49 7.31 -20.67
C ARG A 94 -0.01 7.11 -20.37
N ALA A 95 0.33 6.69 -19.15
CA ALA A 95 1.72 6.47 -18.75
C ALA A 95 2.34 5.25 -19.44
N PHE A 96 1.57 4.18 -19.67
CA PHE A 96 2.08 2.92 -20.20
C PHE A 96 2.12 2.86 -21.72
N THR A 97 1.18 3.50 -22.43
CA THR A 97 1.12 3.49 -23.91
C THR A 97 2.48 3.78 -24.59
N PRO A 98 3.22 4.85 -24.25
CA PRO A 98 4.52 5.12 -24.87
C PRO A 98 5.60 4.09 -24.48
N LEU A 99 5.51 3.48 -23.29
CA LEU A 99 6.47 2.47 -22.82
C LEU A 99 6.31 1.13 -23.55
N LEU A 100 5.06 0.80 -23.92
CA LEU A 100 4.71 -0.44 -24.62
C LEU A 100 4.87 -0.32 -26.14
N SER A 101 4.91 0.91 -26.68
CA SER A 101 5.05 1.17 -28.12
C SER A 101 6.49 0.97 -28.65
N HIS A 102 7.45 0.63 -27.77
CA HIS A 102 8.87 0.44 -28.13
C HIS A 102 9.41 -0.97 -27.89
N THR A 103 8.60 -1.92 -27.44
CA THR A 103 9.01 -3.33 -27.27
C THR A 103 8.96 -4.16 -28.56
N GLY A 104 9.10 -3.53 -29.73
CA GLY A 104 8.85 -4.16 -31.03
C GLY A 104 9.62 -3.58 -32.22
N LYS A 105 10.86 -3.13 -32.04
CA LYS A 105 11.80 -3.03 -33.17
C LYS A 105 12.90 -4.08 -32.96
N PRO A 106 13.19 -4.92 -33.98
CA PRO A 106 14.16 -6.00 -33.87
C PRO A 106 15.56 -5.49 -33.52
#